data_AF-A0AAW2KEX4-F1
#
_entry.id   AF-A0AAW2KEX4-F1
#
_cell.length_a   1.000
_cell.length_b   1.000
_cell.length_c   1.000
_cell.angle_alpha   90.00
_cell.angle_beta   90.00
_cell.angle_gamma   90.00
#
_symmetry.space_group_name_H-M   'P 1'
#
loop_
_entity.id
_entity.type
_entity.pdbx_description
1 polymer ?
#
loop_
_entity_poly.entity_id
_entity_poly.type
_entity_poly.pdbx_seq_one_letter_code
_entity_poly.pdbx_strand_id
1 'polypeptide(L)'
;MHPSTEEHLIQFLKKNKEVFAWTMTDLHGISPDVITHKLSVNPSAKPVKQKKRMFGAERSQAIKEEVDKMLQAGYIYPVQYLEWLANVVLVPKPNGKWRLCIDFTDLNKACPKDPFPSHGLTFWSTPPQDVKC
;
A
#
# COMPACT_ATOMS: atom_id res chain seq x y z
N MET A 1 0.65 37.49 1.91
CA MET A 1 1.53 36.91 2.95
C MET A 1 2.67 37.90 3.17
N HIS A 2 3.05 38.19 4.41
CA HIS A 2 4.16 39.14 4.65
C HIS A 2 5.49 38.48 4.25
N PRO A 3 6.42 39.18 3.58
CA PRO A 3 7.68 38.59 3.08
C PRO A 3 8.49 37.88 4.17
N SER A 4 8.50 38.43 5.39
CA SER A 4 9.21 37.79 6.51
C SER A 4 8.59 36.45 6.92
N THR A 5 7.27 36.27 6.79
CA THR A 5 6.62 35.00 7.15
C THR A 5 6.99 33.88 6.18
N GLU A 6 7.12 34.21 4.89
CA GLU A 6 7.53 33.27 3.86
C GLU A 6 8.96 32.76 4.10
N GLU A 7 9.89 33.65 4.41
CA GLU A 7 11.28 33.28 4.72
C GLU A 7 11.38 32.36 5.94
N HIS A 8 10.65 32.66 7.01
CA HIS A 8 10.62 31.82 8.20
C HIS A 8 10.04 30.43 7.90
N LEU A 9 8.99 30.34 7.08
CA LEU A 9 8.40 29.06 6.69
C LEU A 9 9.37 28.21 5.87
N ILE A 10 10.06 28.82 4.90
CA ILE A 10 11.05 28.14 4.07
C ILE A 10 12.20 27.60 4.93
N GLN A 11 12.70 28.40 5.87
CA GLN A 11 13.76 27.95 6.79
C GLN A 11 13.30 26.80 7.67
N PHE A 12 12.07 26.86 8.19
CA PHE A 12 11.48 25.78 8.97
C PHE A 12 11.39 24.47 8.16
N LEU A 13 10.87 24.52 6.93
CA LEU A 13 10.75 23.34 6.08
C LEU A 13 12.12 22.75 5.71
N LYS A 14 13.10 23.61 5.41
CA LYS A 14 14.49 23.18 5.13
C LYS A 14 15.14 22.51 6.34
N LYS A 15 14.87 23.03 7.55
CA LYS A 15 15.41 22.51 8.80
C LYS A 15 14.83 21.13 9.16
N ASN A 16 13.59 20.84 8.75
CA ASN A 16 12.88 19.59 9.05
C ASN A 16 12.67 18.73 7.78
N LYS A 17 13.60 18.79 6.82
CA LYS A 17 13.47 18.09 5.53
C LYS A 17 13.37 16.57 5.69
N GLU A 18 13.95 16.03 6.75
CA GLU A 18 14.00 14.61 7.12
C GLU A 18 12.66 14.06 7.61
N VAL A 19 11.73 14.93 7.99
CA VAL A 19 10.38 14.53 8.42
C VAL A 19 9.51 14.13 7.20
N PHE A 20 9.89 14.58 6.00
CA PHE A 20 9.15 14.32 4.78
C PHE A 20 9.73 13.13 4.02
N ALA A 21 8.83 12.35 3.42
CA ALA A 21 9.22 11.32 2.47
C ALA A 21 9.35 11.92 1.05
N TRP A 22 10.57 12.00 0.54
CA TRP A 22 10.86 12.51 -0.81
C TRP A 22 10.89 11.39 -1.84
N THR A 23 11.27 10.20 -1.40
CA THR A 23 11.41 8.98 -2.17
C THR A 23 10.68 7.83 -1.49
N MET A 24 10.48 6.74 -2.23
CA MET A 24 9.90 5.54 -1.63
C MET A 24 10.79 4.94 -0.55
N THR A 25 12.11 5.17 -0.54
CA THR A 25 12.99 4.65 0.51
C THR A 25 12.89 5.42 1.82
N ASP A 26 12.40 6.67 1.79
CA ASP A 26 12.28 7.51 2.99
C ASP A 26 11.08 7.14 3.88
N LEU A 27 10.13 6.35 3.36
CA LEU A 27 8.96 5.87 4.09
C LEU A 27 9.35 4.68 4.99
N HIS A 28 10.20 4.93 5.99
CA HIS A 28 10.54 3.92 6.98
C HIS A 28 9.28 3.59 7.79
N GLY A 29 8.73 2.39 7.60
CA GLY A 29 7.64 1.89 8.42
C GLY A 29 8.06 1.71 9.89
N ILE A 30 7.10 1.38 10.75
CA ILE A 30 7.41 0.98 12.12
C ILE A 30 8.03 -0.42 12.06
N SER A 31 9.13 -0.65 12.79
CA SER A 31 9.77 -1.97 12.83
C SER A 31 8.75 -3.04 13.25
N PRO A 32 8.69 -4.20 12.58
CA PRO A 32 7.86 -5.33 13.01
C PRO A 32 8.11 -5.78 14.46
N ASP A 33 9.32 -5.55 14.98
CA ASP A 33 9.70 -5.83 16.36
C ASP A 33 8.98 -4.92 17.37
N VAL A 34 8.58 -3.73 16.94
CA VAL A 34 7.84 -2.77 17.77
C VAL A 34 6.35 -3.10 17.75
N ILE A 35 5.79 -3.27 16.55
CA ILE A 35 4.39 -3.66 16.38
C ILE A 35 4.22 -4.39 15.05
N THR A 36 3.48 -5.48 15.09
CA THR A 36 3.03 -6.21 13.90
C THR A 36 1.51 -6.34 13.98
N HIS A 37 0.82 -5.89 12.93
CA HIS A 37 -0.61 -6.10 12.81
C HIS A 37 -0.88 -7.53 12.28
N LYS A 38 -2.00 -8.11 12.71
CA LYS A 38 -2.44 -9.43 12.27
C LYS A 38 -3.88 -9.33 11.84
N LEU A 39 -4.14 -9.68 10.57
CA LEU A 39 -5.50 -9.80 10.08
C LEU A 39 -6.26 -10.87 10.87
N SER A 40 -7.42 -10.49 11.40
CA SER A 40 -8.33 -11.40 12.09
C SER A 40 -9.12 -12.22 11.06
N VAL A 41 -8.47 -13.08 10.28
CA VAL A 41 -9.17 -13.91 9.29
C VAL A 41 -10.02 -14.95 10.02
N ASN A 42 -11.30 -15.09 9.64
CA ASN A 42 -12.18 -16.11 10.20
C ASN A 42 -11.56 -17.52 9.97
N PRO A 43 -11.28 -18.30 11.02
CA PRO A 43 -10.65 -19.62 10.88
C PRO A 43 -11.46 -20.62 10.05
N SER A 44 -12.77 -20.43 9.94
CA SER A 44 -13.64 -21.27 9.11
C SER A 44 -13.71 -20.83 7.64
N ALA A 45 -13.15 -19.66 7.30
CA ALA A 45 -13.11 -19.19 5.93
C ALA A 45 -12.10 -19.99 5.12
N LYS A 46 -12.51 -20.43 3.92
CA LYS A 46 -11.61 -21.16 3.01
C LYS A 46 -10.67 -20.18 2.31
N PRO A 47 -9.35 -20.42 2.31
CA PRO A 47 -8.41 -19.61 1.55
C PRO A 47 -8.73 -19.60 0.05
N VAL A 48 -8.61 -18.44 -0.57
CA VAL A 48 -8.86 -18.26 -2.00
C VAL A 48 -7.57 -17.92 -2.71
N LYS A 49 -7.26 -18.70 -3.76
CA LYS A 49 -6.21 -18.39 -4.73
C LYS A 49 -6.84 -17.89 -6.01
N GLN A 50 -6.84 -16.59 -6.21
CA GLN A 50 -7.42 -16.01 -7.42
C GLN A 50 -6.62 -16.43 -8.65
N LYS A 51 -7.33 -16.74 -9.74
CA LYS A 51 -6.70 -17.07 -11.02
C LYS A 51 -5.92 -15.86 -11.53
N LYS A 52 -4.64 -16.07 -11.90
CA LYS A 52 -3.78 -15.03 -12.46
C LYS A 52 -4.46 -14.34 -13.65
N ARG A 53 -4.50 -13.00 -13.62
CA ARG A 53 -4.96 -12.19 -14.76
C ARG A 53 -3.84 -12.00 -15.78
N MET A 54 -4.22 -12.08 -17.05
CA MET A 54 -3.33 -11.76 -18.16
C MET A 54 -3.45 -10.27 -18.49
N PHE A 55 -2.30 -9.60 -18.63
CA PHE A 55 -2.24 -8.19 -18.98
C PHE A 55 -1.53 -8.03 -20.34
N GLY A 56 -1.90 -6.98 -21.07
CA GLY A 56 -1.15 -6.57 -22.27
C GLY A 56 0.28 -6.12 -21.90
N ALA A 57 1.14 -5.98 -22.91
CA ALA A 57 2.56 -5.66 -22.71
C ALA A 57 2.78 -4.37 -21.91
N GLU A 58 2.10 -3.28 -22.29
CA GLU A 58 2.18 -1.97 -21.61
C GLU A 58 1.84 -2.06 -20.12
N ARG A 59 0.70 -2.71 -19.81
CA ARG A 59 0.23 -2.92 -18.43
C ARG A 59 1.18 -3.82 -17.64
N SER A 60 1.69 -4.87 -18.26
CA SER A 60 2.65 -5.78 -17.61
C SER A 60 3.95 -5.07 -17.27
N GLN A 61 4.42 -4.18 -18.14
CA GLN A 61 5.60 -3.36 -17.90
C GLN A 61 5.38 -2.40 -16.71
N ALA A 62 4.23 -1.72 -16.67
CA ALA A 62 3.89 -0.86 -15.54
C ALA A 62 3.80 -1.61 -14.20
N ILE A 63 3.27 -2.84 -14.21
CA ILE A 63 3.25 -3.71 -13.03
C ILE A 63 4.67 -4.03 -12.58
N LYS A 64 5.53 -4.46 -13.51
CA LYS A 64 6.91 -4.84 -13.21
C LYS A 64 7.69 -3.68 -12.58
N GLU A 65 7.62 -2.50 -13.19
CA GLU A 65 8.33 -1.31 -12.69
C GLU A 65 7.91 -0.93 -11.27
N GLU A 66 6.61 -1.06 -10.93
CA GLU A 66 6.13 -0.72 -9.61
C GLU A 66 6.50 -1.79 -8.57
N VAL A 67 6.42 -3.07 -8.95
CA VAL A 67 6.87 -4.19 -8.10
C VAL A 67 8.37 -4.09 -7.81
N ASP A 68 9.19 -3.80 -8.82
CA ASP A 68 10.64 -3.66 -8.65
C ASP A 68 11.00 -2.52 -7.69
N LYS A 69 10.28 -1.38 -7.75
CA LYS A 69 10.47 -0.28 -6.79
C LYS A 69 10.09 -0.68 -5.37
N MET A 70 8.97 -1.38 -5.18
CA MET A 70 8.53 -1.83 -3.86
C MET A 70 9.48 -2.88 -3.28
N LEU A 71 10.05 -3.76 -4.12
CA LEU A 71 11.10 -4.71 -3.72
C LEU A 71 12.38 -3.98 -3.30
N GLN A 72 12.84 -3.01 -4.08
CA GLN A 72 14.04 -2.22 -3.74
C GLN A 72 13.86 -1.41 -2.46
N ALA A 73 12.64 -0.91 -2.19
CA ALA A 73 12.31 -0.21 -0.96
C ALA A 73 12.08 -1.15 0.25
N GLY A 74 12.00 -2.47 0.04
CA GLY A 74 11.79 -3.45 1.10
C GLY A 74 10.34 -3.55 1.62
N TYR A 75 9.35 -3.01 0.89
CA TYR A 75 7.94 -3.09 1.29
C TYR A 75 7.30 -4.44 1.03
N ILE A 76 7.80 -5.15 0.03
CA ILE A 76 7.37 -6.49 -0.33
C ILE A 76 8.58 -7.39 -0.45
N TYR A 77 8.36 -8.69 -0.31
CA TYR A 77 9.38 -9.71 -0.43
C TYR A 77 8.74 -11.00 -0.95
N PRO A 78 9.50 -11.87 -1.64
CA PRO A 78 8.93 -13.11 -2.17
C PRO A 78 8.53 -14.07 -1.04
N VAL A 79 7.31 -14.60 -1.12
CA VAL A 79 6.78 -15.60 -0.18
C VAL A 79 6.56 -16.93 -0.89
N GLN A 80 6.93 -18.03 -0.24
CA GLN A 80 6.66 -19.38 -0.73
C GLN A 80 5.42 -19.98 -0.04
N TYR A 81 4.72 -20.87 -0.74
CA TYR A 81 3.59 -21.64 -0.20
C TYR A 81 2.41 -20.81 0.35
N LEU A 82 1.99 -19.78 -0.41
CA LEU A 82 0.83 -18.97 -0.04
C LEU A 82 -0.47 -19.78 -0.03
N GLU A 83 -1.31 -19.57 1.00
CA GLU A 83 -2.68 -20.10 1.07
C GLU A 83 -3.68 -19.15 0.40
N TRP A 84 -3.48 -17.84 0.58
CA TRP A 84 -4.26 -16.77 -0.06
C TRP A 84 -3.47 -16.16 -1.22
N LEU A 85 -4.12 -15.91 -2.35
CA LEU A 85 -3.51 -15.20 -3.47
C LEU A 85 -4.51 -14.21 -4.07
N ALA A 86 -4.18 -12.92 -3.99
CA ALA A 86 -4.97 -11.84 -4.56
C ALA A 86 -4.33 -11.34 -5.86
N ASN A 87 -5.17 -10.95 -6.82
CA ASN A 87 -4.70 -10.42 -8.10
C ASN A 87 -4.32 -8.94 -7.99
N VAL A 88 -3.34 -8.56 -8.80
CA VAL A 88 -3.08 -7.17 -9.14
C VAL A 88 -4.21 -6.62 -10.02
N VAL A 89 -4.54 -5.35 -9.81
CA VAL A 89 -5.47 -4.55 -10.62
C VAL A 89 -4.79 -3.24 -10.96
N LEU A 90 -4.91 -2.80 -12.21
CA LEU A 90 -4.42 -1.49 -12.64
C LEU A 90 -5.57 -0.50 -12.73
N VAL A 91 -5.40 0.65 -12.10
CA VAL A 91 -6.36 1.76 -12.15
C VAL A 91 -5.69 2.95 -12.85
N PRO A 92 -6.31 3.54 -13.89
CA PRO A 92 -5.73 4.69 -14.58
C PRO A 92 -5.75 5.92 -13.67
N LYS A 93 -4.66 6.69 -13.67
CA LYS A 93 -4.59 8.03 -13.08
C LYS A 93 -4.97 9.08 -14.14
N PRO A 94 -5.48 10.25 -13.74
CA PRO A 94 -5.72 11.35 -14.67
C PRO A 94 -4.48 11.82 -15.45
N ASN A 95 -3.27 11.60 -14.90
CA ASN A 95 -2.01 11.96 -15.56
C ASN A 95 -1.52 10.92 -16.59
N GLY A 96 -2.36 9.96 -16.97
CA GLY A 96 -2.02 8.91 -17.94
C GLY A 96 -1.16 7.77 -17.39
N LYS A 97 -0.74 7.81 -16.12
CA LYS A 97 -0.01 6.71 -15.47
C LYS A 97 -0.94 5.68 -14.85
N TRP A 98 -0.43 4.50 -14.54
CA TRP A 98 -1.17 3.46 -13.84
C TRP A 98 -0.96 3.52 -12.31
N ARG A 99 -1.98 3.13 -11.53
CA ARG A 99 -1.87 2.74 -10.10
C ARG A 99 -1.91 1.23 -10.01
N LEU A 100 -0.93 0.66 -9.32
CA LEU A 100 -0.97 -0.73 -8.89
C LEU A 100 -1.88 -0.84 -7.67
N CYS A 101 -2.93 -1.64 -7.77
CA CYS A 101 -3.84 -1.98 -6.68
C CYS A 101 -3.91 -3.50 -6.55
N ILE A 102 -4.34 -4.01 -5.40
CA ILE A 102 -4.54 -5.43 -5.18
C ILE A 102 -6.00 -5.70 -4.83
N ASP A 103 -6.58 -6.73 -5.43
CA ASP A 103 -7.98 -7.11 -5.28
C ASP A 103 -8.18 -7.98 -4.03
N PHE A 104 -8.30 -7.35 -2.87
CA PHE A 104 -8.55 -8.04 -1.60
C PHE A 104 -10.00 -8.46 -1.39
N THR A 105 -10.83 -8.49 -2.44
CA THR A 105 -12.26 -8.79 -2.30
C THR A 105 -12.54 -10.07 -1.52
N ASP A 106 -11.80 -11.16 -1.79
CA ASP A 106 -12.04 -12.44 -1.11
C ASP A 106 -11.47 -12.48 0.31
N LEU A 107 -10.32 -11.82 0.53
CA LEU A 107 -9.72 -11.70 1.86
C LEU A 107 -10.60 -10.83 2.78
N ASN A 108 -11.12 -9.71 2.27
CA ASN A 108 -11.98 -8.80 3.00
C ASN A 108 -13.31 -9.46 3.42
N LYS A 109 -13.83 -10.42 2.64
CA LYS A 109 -15.02 -11.21 3.04
C LYS A 109 -14.73 -12.16 4.20
N ALA A 110 -13.47 -12.60 4.34
CA ALA A 110 -13.04 -13.53 5.38
C ALA A 110 -12.68 -12.82 6.69
N CYS A 111 -12.42 -11.51 6.66
CA CYS A 111 -12.19 -10.69 7.84
C CYS A 111 -13.54 -10.21 8.45
N PRO A 112 -13.73 -10.26 9.77
CA PRO A 112 -14.85 -9.61 10.43
C PRO A 112 -14.74 -8.09 10.21
N LYS A 113 -15.88 -7.42 10.16
CA LYS A 113 -15.92 -5.96 10.09
C LYS A 113 -15.39 -5.38 11.39
N ASP A 114 -14.56 -4.33 11.26
CA ASP A 114 -14.09 -3.57 12.40
C ASP A 114 -15.28 -2.95 13.16
N PRO A 115 -15.45 -3.22 14.47
CA PRO A 115 -16.51 -2.61 15.26
C PRO A 115 -16.29 -1.11 15.53
N PHE A 116 -15.11 -0.57 15.24
CA PHE A 116 -14.81 0.84 15.43
C PHE A 116 -15.18 1.65 14.17
N PRO A 117 -16.22 2.50 14.23
CA PRO A 117 -16.51 3.41 13.14
C PRO A 117 -15.41 4.46 13.06
N SER A 118 -14.74 4.55 11.91
CA SER A 118 -13.90 5.71 11.61
C SER A 118 -14.82 6.94 11.53
N HIS A 119 -14.77 7.81 12.52
CA HIS A 119 -15.56 9.05 12.52
C HIS A 119 -15.18 9.90 11.29
N GLY A 120 -16.06 9.95 10.29
CA GLY A 120 -16.13 11.05 9.32
C GLY A 120 -15.08 11.13 8.20
N LEU A 121 -14.22 10.13 8.01
CA LEU A 121 -13.43 10.02 6.78
C LEU A 121 -13.96 8.85 5.96
N THR A 122 -14.45 9.14 4.76
CA THR A 122 -14.88 8.13 3.78
C THR A 122 -13.77 7.13 3.58
N PHE A 123 -14.07 5.87 3.91
CA PHE A 123 -13.22 4.69 3.77
C PHE A 123 -12.64 4.60 2.35
N TRP A 124 -11.44 5.15 2.16
CA TRP A 124 -10.46 4.45 1.36
C TRP A 124 -9.83 3.48 2.34
N SER A 125 -10.17 2.20 2.25
CA SER A 125 -9.41 1.18 2.94
C SER A 125 -7.96 1.39 2.54
N THR A 126 -7.13 1.91 3.46
CA THR A 126 -5.69 1.76 3.33
C THR A 126 -5.50 0.26 3.16
N PRO A 127 -4.85 -0.21 2.07
CA PRO A 127 -4.60 -1.63 1.94
C PRO A 127 -3.92 -2.07 3.24
N PRO A 128 -4.43 -3.13 3.90
CA PRO A 128 -3.78 -3.62 5.09
C PRO A 128 -2.31 -3.82 4.76
N GLN A 129 -1.40 -3.26 5.56
CA GLN A 129 0.03 -3.50 5.42
C GLN A 129 0.39 -5.00 5.54
N ASP A 130 -0.60 -5.81 5.95
CA ASP A 130 -0.50 -7.26 6.11
C ASP A 130 -0.99 -8.07 4.92
N VAL A 131 -1.44 -7.44 3.83
CA VAL A 131 -1.42 -8.19 2.58
C VAL A 131 -0.01 -8.18 2.05
N LYS A 132 0.72 -9.17 2.55
CA LYS A 132 1.98 -9.60 2.02
C LYS A 132 1.71 -10.22 0.66
N CYS A 133 1.99 -9.46 -0.39
CA CYS A 133 2.09 -9.95 -1.76
C CYS A 133 3.18 -11.03 -1.88
#